data_AF-A0A7V5YFQ6-F1
#
_entry.id   AF-A0A7V5YFQ6-F1
#
_cell.length_a   1.000
_cell.length_b   1.000
_cell.length_c   1.000
_cell.angle_alpha   90.00
_cell.angle_beta   90.00
_cell.angle_gamma   90.00
#
_symmetry.space_group_name_H-M   'P 1'
#
loop_
_entity.id
_entity.type
_entity.pdbx_description
1 polymer ?
#
loop_
_entity_poly.entity_id
_entity_poly.type
_entity_poly.pdbx_seq_one_letter_code
_entity_poly.pdbx_strand_id
1 'polypeptide(L)'
;MSTTWGYIQLITAIGLLLMFVGCAREYTRSEVTILPQMSEEQVLALLGSPDQIHRANEAAGENNLYAWIYYDPYRVIFYENGNVTHSARSNS
;
A
#
# COMPACT_ATOMS: atom_id res chain seq x y z
N MET A 1 40.88 28.46 -4.39
CA MET A 1 39.49 28.73 -4.86
C MET A 1 38.79 27.50 -5.48
N SER A 2 39.47 26.40 -5.80
CA SER A 2 38.86 25.21 -6.42
C SER A 2 38.19 24.22 -5.45
N THR A 3 38.60 24.17 -4.18
CA THR A 3 38.12 23.17 -3.21
C THR A 3 36.73 23.50 -2.66
N THR A 4 36.44 24.77 -2.41
CA THR A 4 35.15 25.24 -1.87
C THR A 4 33.97 24.90 -2.79
N TRP A 5 34.14 25.04 -4.10
CA TRP A 5 33.12 24.68 -5.09
C TRP A 5 32.87 23.17 -5.15
N GLY A 6 33.92 22.35 -4.98
CA GLY A 6 33.78 20.89 -4.87
C GLY A 6 32.98 20.47 -3.63
N TYR A 7 33.20 21.14 -2.49
CA TYR A 7 32.40 20.89 -1.27
C TYR A 7 30.92 21.24 -1.46
N ILE A 8 30.61 22.35 -2.13
CA ILE A 8 29.22 22.75 -2.39
C ILE A 8 28.54 21.69 -3.28
N GLN A 9 29.17 21.27 -4.37
CA GLN A 9 28.62 20.23 -5.26
C GLN A 9 28.40 18.90 -4.53
N LEU A 10 29.33 18.50 -3.67
CA LEU A 10 29.23 17.27 -2.90
C LEU A 10 28.04 17.32 -1.93
N ILE A 11 27.88 18.42 -1.18
CA ILE A 11 26.77 18.59 -0.24
C ILE A 11 25.44 18.62 -1.00
N THR A 12 25.36 19.29 -2.14
CA THR A 12 24.16 19.31 -2.98
C THR A 12 23.82 17.91 -3.51
N ALA A 13 24.81 17.14 -3.97
CA ALA A 13 24.59 15.78 -4.46
C ALA A 13 24.06 14.86 -3.34
N ILE A 14 24.63 14.94 -2.13
CA ILE A 14 24.15 14.17 -0.98
C ILE A 14 22.71 14.58 -0.60
N GLY A 15 22.41 15.88 -0.58
CA GLY A 15 21.07 16.39 -0.29
C GLY A 15 20.01 15.88 -1.29
N LEU A 16 20.34 15.90 -2.58
CA LEU A 16 19.47 15.36 -3.63
C LEU A 16 19.26 13.84 -3.49
N LEU A 17 20.31 13.10 -3.13
CA LEU A 17 20.22 11.65 -2.92
C LEU A 17 19.32 11.31 -1.73
N LEU A 18 19.45 12.04 -0.61
CA LEU A 18 18.58 11.88 0.55
C LEU A 18 17.12 12.22 0.24
N MET A 19 16.88 13.29 -0.53
CA MET A 19 15.54 13.66 -1.01
C MET A 19 14.95 12.53 -1.86
N PHE A 20 15.71 11.96 -2.80
CA PHE A 20 15.25 10.87 -3.65
C PHE A 20 14.91 9.60 -2.85
N VAL A 21 15.74 9.24 -1.86
CA VAL A 21 15.48 8.09 -0.98
C VAL A 21 14.21 8.32 -0.15
N GLY A 22 13.99 9.55 0.35
CA GLY A 22 12.76 9.93 1.04
C GLY A 22 11.54 9.76 0.15
N CYS A 23 11.58 10.31 -1.07
CA CYS A 23 10.50 10.18 -2.04
C CYS A 23 10.23 8.72 -2.44
N ALA A 24 11.27 7.91 -2.65
CA ALA A 24 11.12 6.50 -2.98
C ALA A 24 10.44 5.72 -1.85
N ARG A 25 10.81 6.00 -0.59
CA ARG A 25 10.19 5.37 0.59
C ARG A 25 8.70 5.73 0.72
N GLU A 26 8.35 6.98 0.44
CA GLU A 26 6.96 7.46 0.48
C GLU A 26 6.13 6.86 -0.67
N TYR A 27 6.75 6.70 -1.85
CA TYR A 27 6.14 6.01 -2.99
C TYR A 27 5.89 4.52 -2.69
N THR A 28 6.87 3.81 -2.12
CA THR A 28 6.71 2.40 -1.74
C THR A 28 5.64 2.19 -0.67
N ARG A 29 5.50 3.12 0.29
CA ARG A 29 4.41 3.08 1.27
C ARG A 29 3.02 3.24 0.62
N SER A 30 2.96 3.91 -0.53
CA SER A 30 1.72 4.20 -1.26
C SER A 30 1.26 3.06 -2.19
N GLU A 31 2.08 2.02 -2.39
CA GLU A 31 1.83 0.90 -3.31
C GLU A 31 1.85 -0.48 -2.62
N VAL A 32 0.99 -0.69 -1.63
CA VAL A 32 0.68 -2.07 -1.21
C VAL A 32 -0.08 -2.74 -2.35
N THR A 33 0.49 -3.76 -2.99
CA THR A 33 -0.18 -4.53 -4.05
C THR A 33 -0.85 -5.76 -3.45
N ILE A 34 -2.16 -5.89 -3.63
CA ILE A 34 -2.92 -7.06 -3.18
C ILE A 34 -3.13 -7.95 -4.39
N LEU A 35 -2.67 -9.19 -4.30
CA LEU A 35 -2.76 -10.17 -5.39
C LEU A 35 -3.96 -11.10 -5.17
N PRO A 36 -4.55 -11.64 -6.27
CA PRO A 36 -5.50 -12.74 -6.17
C PRO A 36 -4.86 -13.94 -5.46
N GLN A 37 -5.68 -14.75 -4.78
CA GLN A 37 -5.28 -15.91 -3.97
C GLN A 37 -4.49 -15.59 -2.69
N MET A 38 -4.31 -14.31 -2.34
CA MET A 38 -3.83 -13.97 -1.00
C MET A 38 -4.88 -14.34 0.04
N SER A 39 -4.42 -14.88 1.18
CA SER A 39 -5.29 -15.09 2.33
C SER A 39 -5.56 -13.78 3.06
N GLU A 40 -6.66 -13.75 3.82
CA GLU A 40 -7.01 -12.62 4.68
C GLU A 40 -5.86 -12.18 5.60
N GLU A 41 -5.16 -13.14 6.20
CA GLU A 41 -4.00 -12.89 7.08
C GLU A 41 -2.83 -12.23 6.36
N GLN A 42 -2.56 -12.62 5.11
CA GLN A 42 -1.51 -12.01 4.28
C GLN A 42 -1.85 -10.57 3.93
N VAL A 43 -3.13 -10.30 3.63
CA VAL A 43 -3.62 -8.95 3.35
C VAL A 43 -3.56 -8.07 4.60
N LEU A 44 -3.94 -8.60 5.76
CA LEU A 44 -3.81 -7.92 7.05
C LEU A 44 -2.36 -7.56 7.37
N ALA A 45 -1.44 -8.49 7.15
CA ALA A 45 -0.01 -8.26 7.35
C ALA A 45 0.55 -7.17 6.41
N LEU A 46 0.01 -7.06 5.20
CA LEU A 46 0.36 -6.04 4.21
C LEU A 46 -0.21 -4.65 4.54
N LEU A 47 -1.44 -4.59 5.07
CA LEU A 47 -2.15 -3.33 5.34
C LEU A 47 -1.91 -2.78 6.77
N GLY A 48 -1.35 -3.56 7.67
CA GLY A 48 -0.70 -3.06 8.89
C GLY A 48 -1.62 -2.49 9.99
N SER A 49 -2.95 -2.45 9.83
CA SER A 49 -3.85 -2.16 10.94
C SER A 49 -5.27 -2.71 10.73
N PRO A 50 -5.81 -3.50 11.69
CA PRO A 50 -7.19 -3.99 11.65
C PRO A 50 -8.23 -2.90 11.92
N ASP A 51 -7.85 -1.76 12.51
CA ASP A 51 -8.79 -0.70 12.93
C ASP A 51 -9.45 0.04 11.75
N GLN A 52 -8.91 -0.11 10.54
CA GLN A 52 -9.42 0.55 9.33
C GLN A 52 -10.26 -0.37 8.44
N ILE A 53 -10.52 -1.60 8.87
CA ILE A 53 -11.14 -2.62 8.04
C ILE A 53 -12.61 -2.76 8.41
N HIS A 54 -13.48 -2.34 7.49
CA HIS A 54 -14.92 -2.55 7.63
C HIS A 54 -15.34 -3.72 6.73
N ARG A 55 -15.92 -4.76 7.34
CA ARG A 55 -16.51 -5.89 6.63
C ARG A 55 -17.91 -5.50 6.14
N ALA A 56 -18.05 -5.29 4.84
CA ALA A 56 -19.36 -5.24 4.19
C ALA A 56 -19.81 -6.70 3.97
N ASN A 57 -20.70 -7.17 4.83
CA ASN A 57 -21.35 -8.47 4.64
C ASN A 57 -22.51 -8.29 3.66
N GLU A 58 -22.53 -9.06 2.58
CA GLU A 58 -23.80 -9.33 1.90
C GLU A 58 -23.86 -10.71 1.23
N ALA A 59 -25.01 -11.34 1.49
CA ALA A 59 -25.60 -12.53 0.88
C ALA A 59 -24.93 -13.90 1.12
N ALA A 60 -25.52 -14.62 2.09
CA ALA A 60 -25.44 -16.06 2.24
C ALA A 60 -25.94 -16.79 0.99
N GLY A 61 -25.06 -17.56 0.36
CA GLY A 61 -25.42 -18.48 -0.72
C GLY A 61 -24.21 -19.24 -1.21
N GLU A 62 -23.91 -20.37 -0.55
CA GLU A 62 -22.91 -21.42 -0.86
C GLU A 62 -21.43 -20.99 -1.00
N ASN A 63 -21.16 -19.78 -1.48
CA ASN A 63 -19.84 -19.18 -1.59
C ASN A 63 -19.76 -18.03 -0.57
N ASN A 64 -18.83 -18.12 0.37
CA ASN A 64 -18.60 -17.10 1.39
C ASN A 64 -17.99 -15.84 0.73
N LEU A 65 -18.83 -15.05 0.07
CA LEU A 65 -18.47 -13.79 -0.57
C LEU A 65 -18.58 -12.66 0.44
N TYR A 66 -17.49 -11.93 0.65
CA TYR A 66 -17.50 -10.74 1.50
C TYR A 66 -16.48 -9.72 1.00
N ALA A 67 -16.73 -8.45 1.29
CA ALA A 67 -15.84 -7.37 0.90
C ALA A 67 -15.30 -6.62 2.12
N TRP A 68 -14.03 -6.23 2.06
CA TRP A 68 -13.39 -5.37 3.05
C TRP A 68 -13.11 -4.01 2.45
N ILE A 69 -13.46 -2.96 3.19
CA ILE A 69 -13.17 -1.58 2.84
C ILE A 69 -12.03 -1.12 3.75
N TYR A 70 -10.91 -0.75 3.14
CA TYR A 70 -9.75 -0.13 3.78
C TYR A 70 -9.73 1.36 3.40
N TYR A 71 -9.55 2.26 4.36
CA TYR A 71 -9.82 3.69 4.16
C TYR A 71 -8.63 4.54 3.69
N ASP A 72 -7.38 4.05 3.78
CA ASP A 72 -6.23 4.89 3.42
C ASP A 72 -5.05 4.12 2.79
N PRO A 73 -4.98 4.02 1.44
CA PRO A 73 -5.91 4.58 0.46
C PRO A 73 -7.20 3.78 0.35
N TYR A 74 -8.32 4.44 0.03
CA TYR A 74 -9.63 3.80 -0.14
C TYR A 74 -9.55 2.61 -1.11
N ARG A 75 -9.62 1.40 -0.55
CA ARG A 75 -9.49 0.14 -1.28
C ARG A 75 -10.57 -0.84 -0.85
N VAL A 76 -11.23 -1.42 -1.84
CA VAL A 76 -12.21 -2.49 -1.65
C VAL A 76 -11.58 -3.81 -2.08
N ILE A 77 -11.62 -4.81 -1.20
CA ILE A 77 -11.02 -6.12 -1.41
C ILE A 77 -12.14 -7.15 -1.32
N PHE A 78 -12.30 -7.93 -2.38
CA PHE A 78 -13.32 -8.97 -2.47
C PHE A 78 -12.71 -10.33 -2.14
N TYR A 79 -13.37 -11.07 -1.27
CA TYR A 79 -12.99 -12.41 -0.86
C TYR A 79 -14.05 -13.42 -1.30
N GLU A 80 -13.59 -14.60 -1.71
CA GLU A 80 -14.42 -15.79 -1.93
C GLU A 80 -13.73 -16.97 -1.25
N ASN A 81 -14.45 -17.67 -0.37
CA ASN A 81 -13.92 -18.84 0.35
C ASN A 81 -12.61 -18.57 1.12
N GLY A 82 -12.42 -17.34 1.61
CA GLY A 82 -11.26 -16.92 2.41
C GLY A 82 -10.05 -16.42 1.60
N ASN A 83 -10.15 -16.39 0.27
CA ASN A 83 -9.10 -15.90 -0.62
C ASN A 83 -9.53 -14.64 -1.35
N VAL A 84 -8.57 -13.74 -1.62
CA VAL A 84 -8.82 -12.56 -2.46
C VAL A 84 -9.10 -13.00 -3.90
N THR A 85 -10.22 -12.55 -4.44
CA THR A 85 -10.57 -12.72 -5.86
C THR A 85 -10.27 -11.46 -6.65
N HIS A 86 -10.58 -10.30 -6.07
CA HIS A 86 -10.44 -9.01 -6.74
C HIS A 86 -10.11 -7.91 -5.73
N SER A 87 -9.35 -6.91 -6.15
CA SER A 87 -9.17 -5.68 -5.37
C SER A 87 -9.27 -4.46 -6.28
N ALA A 88 -10.01 -3.46 -5.83
CA ALA A 88 -10.21 -2.20 -6.53
C ALA A 88 -9.75 -1.04 -5.65
N ARG A 89 -8.90 -0.18 -6.20
CA ARG A 89 -8.46 1.07 -5.57
C ARG A 89 -9.26 2.22 -6.18
N SER A 90 -9.91 3.03 -5.34
CA SER A 90 -10.50 4.28 -5.81
C SER A 90 -9.45 5.38 -5.71
N ASN A 91 -8.96 5.85 -6.86
CA ASN A 91 -8.14 7.05 -6.93
C ASN A 91 -9.08 8.26 -7.02
N SER A 92 -9.55 8.74 -5.87
CA SER A 92 -10.20 10.06 -5.78
C SER A 92 -9.18 11.18 -5.96
#